data_AF-A0AAX4P1I1-F1
#
_entry.id   AF-A0AAX4P1I1-F1
#
_cell.length_a   1.000
_cell.length_b   1.000
_cell.length_c   1.000
_cell.angle_alpha   90.00
_cell.angle_beta   90.00
_cell.angle_gamma   90.00
#
_symmetry.space_group_name_H-M   'P 1'
#
loop_
_entity.id
_entity.type
_entity.pdbx_description
1 polymer ?
#
loop_
_entity_poly.entity_id
_entity_poly.type
_entity_poly.pdbx_seq_one_letter_code
_entity_poly.pdbx_strand_id
1 'polypeptide(L)'
;MSLPDVLNRCEVILETYGKYDEVKREKAESSQDPFGVLCGQIKSDIEALKQKADDIEDMASNKAACAALHAELRRGKNSLLTVEIPRLDKLGSKRIKGMTREALLSRQTQIKELIEDIKSIPDGIGTNMKKFSMQQSQAALSSLELTHISLDDFTDGKYEGKSYEQTDQSRAFREEYELRKAKQDNQLDVIERGLSELQSIGNDISSELDRQQPLIQEMETKVDASRQTVSSQNVRMKEVLTKIRSSRNFCMDMVLMSILLGVGAYIYSMVK
;
A
#
# COMPACT_ATOMS: atom_id res chain seq x y z
N MET A 1 14.45 -54.38 -15.09
CA MET A 1 14.39 -52.91 -14.90
C MET A 1 15.71 -52.47 -14.32
N SER A 2 16.41 -51.56 -14.98
CA SER A 2 17.67 -50.99 -14.46
C SER A 2 17.34 -49.72 -13.64
N LEU A 3 18.19 -49.40 -12.66
CA LEU A 3 18.04 -48.21 -11.80
C LEU A 3 17.82 -46.90 -12.59
N PRO A 4 18.50 -46.66 -13.74
CA PRO A 4 18.25 -45.48 -14.57
C PRO A 4 16.84 -45.44 -15.17
N ASP A 5 16.26 -46.59 -15.51
CA ASP A 5 14.92 -46.68 -16.09
C ASP A 5 13.83 -46.35 -15.04
N VAL A 6 14.08 -46.68 -13.78
CA VAL A 6 13.21 -46.29 -12.65
C VAL A 6 13.31 -44.79 -12.38
N LEU A 7 14.52 -44.22 -12.39
CA LEU A 7 14.74 -42.78 -12.21
C LEU A 7 14.05 -41.95 -13.28
N ASN A 8 14.23 -42.30 -14.57
CA ASN A 8 13.55 -41.61 -15.66
C ASN A 8 12.02 -41.69 -15.53
N ARG A 9 11.48 -42.85 -15.13
CA ARG A 9 10.03 -42.98 -14.91
C ARG A 9 9.55 -42.15 -13.73
N CYS A 10 10.31 -42.09 -12.63
CA CYS A 10 9.98 -41.22 -11.50
C CYS A 10 10.03 -39.74 -11.87
N GLU A 11 10.99 -39.32 -12.68
CA GLU A 11 11.11 -37.94 -13.16
C GLU A 11 9.94 -37.55 -14.07
N VAL A 12 9.58 -38.41 -15.03
CA VAL A 12 8.39 -38.22 -15.87
C VAL A 12 7.10 -38.18 -15.05
N ILE A 13 7.00 -38.99 -13.99
CA ILE A 13 5.87 -38.95 -13.05
C ILE A 13 5.85 -37.62 -12.28
N LEU A 14 6.99 -37.15 -11.76
CA LEU A 14 7.06 -35.86 -11.08
C LEU A 14 6.65 -34.71 -12.00
N GLU A 15 7.09 -34.72 -13.25
CA GLU A 15 6.77 -33.69 -14.23
C GLU A 15 5.29 -33.72 -14.67
N THR A 16 4.72 -34.92 -14.88
CA THR A 16 3.30 -35.05 -15.22
C THR A 16 2.37 -34.64 -14.09
N TYR A 17 2.77 -34.86 -12.84
CA TYR A 17 1.96 -34.50 -11.67
C TYR A 17 2.29 -33.13 -11.06
N GLY A 18 3.37 -32.47 -11.46
CA GLY A 18 3.73 -31.11 -11.00
C GLY A 18 2.62 -30.07 -11.24
N LYS A 19 1.84 -30.24 -12.31
CA LYS A 19 0.66 -29.41 -12.63
C LYS A 19 -0.41 -29.40 -11.54
N TYR A 20 -0.51 -30.48 -10.76
CA TYR A 20 -1.47 -30.55 -9.64
C TYR A 20 -0.96 -29.81 -8.41
N ASP A 21 0.36 -29.67 -8.26
CA ASP A 21 0.96 -28.88 -7.20
C ASP A 21 0.78 -27.38 -7.46
N GLU A 22 0.85 -26.94 -8.72
CA GLU A 22 0.48 -25.57 -9.13
C GLU A 22 -0.99 -25.27 -8.83
N VAL A 23 -1.92 -26.14 -9.25
CA VAL A 23 -3.36 -25.97 -8.97
C VAL A 23 -3.65 -25.99 -7.45
N LYS A 24 -2.86 -26.72 -6.67
CA LYS A 24 -2.95 -26.76 -5.21
C LYS A 24 -2.42 -25.47 -4.59
N ARG A 25 -1.33 -24.90 -5.11
CA ARG A 25 -0.82 -23.57 -4.74
C ARG A 25 -1.80 -22.46 -5.11
N GLU A 26 -2.31 -22.45 -6.33
CA GLU A 26 -3.32 -21.48 -6.80
C GLU A 26 -4.59 -21.53 -5.94
N LYS A 27 -5.05 -22.73 -5.54
CA LYS A 27 -6.17 -22.87 -4.59
C LYS A 27 -5.82 -22.33 -3.20
N ALA A 28 -4.61 -22.55 -2.72
CA ALA A 28 -4.17 -22.02 -1.43
C ALA A 28 -4.08 -20.48 -1.44
N GLU A 29 -3.58 -19.89 -2.52
CA GLU A 29 -3.54 -18.43 -2.75
C GLU A 29 -4.95 -17.85 -2.92
N SER A 30 -5.86 -18.52 -3.63
CA SER A 30 -7.27 -18.09 -3.75
C SER A 30 -8.06 -18.17 -2.44
N SER A 31 -7.57 -18.96 -1.49
CA SER A 31 -8.15 -19.12 -0.15
C SER A 31 -7.51 -18.20 0.88
N GLN A 32 -6.45 -17.46 0.53
CA GLN A 32 -5.85 -16.50 1.45
C GLN A 32 -6.82 -15.33 1.66
N ASP A 33 -7.06 -15.02 2.93
CA ASP A 33 -7.86 -13.88 3.35
C ASP A 33 -7.28 -12.58 2.77
N PRO A 34 -8.01 -11.85 1.91
CA PRO A 34 -7.48 -10.64 1.24
C PRO A 34 -7.00 -9.58 2.22
N PHE A 35 -7.60 -9.53 3.42
CA PHE A 35 -7.15 -8.68 4.51
C PHE A 35 -5.75 -9.07 5.01
N GLY A 36 -5.49 -10.37 5.19
CA GLY A 36 -4.20 -10.88 5.66
C GLY A 36 -3.07 -10.62 4.66
N VAL A 37 -3.34 -10.75 3.36
CA VAL A 37 -2.38 -10.45 2.29
C VAL A 37 -1.99 -8.97 2.31
N LEU A 38 -2.99 -8.07 2.30
CA LEU A 38 -2.74 -6.64 2.33
C LEU A 38 -2.05 -6.19 3.63
N CYS A 39 -2.43 -6.78 4.76
CA CYS A 39 -1.79 -6.54 6.05
C CYS A 39 -0.31 -6.97 6.04
N GLY A 40 0.01 -8.12 5.42
CA GLY A 40 1.38 -8.57 5.23
C GLY A 40 2.19 -7.62 4.36
N GLN A 41 1.62 -7.14 3.25
CA GLN A 41 2.26 -6.17 2.38
C GLN A 41 2.55 -4.85 3.11
N ILE A 42 1.54 -4.29 3.79
CA ILE A 42 1.70 -3.04 4.56
C ILE A 42 2.78 -3.19 5.65
N LYS A 43 2.85 -4.34 6.33
CA LYS A 43 3.91 -4.61 7.31
C LYS A 43 5.30 -4.63 6.66
N SER A 44 5.44 -5.29 5.51
CA SER A 44 6.70 -5.30 4.75
C SER A 44 7.11 -3.90 4.30
N ASP A 45 6.15 -3.08 3.86
CA ASP A 45 6.41 -1.71 3.43
C ASP A 45 6.80 -0.81 4.61
N ILE A 46 6.18 -1.01 5.78
CA ILE A 46 6.56 -0.33 7.04
C ILE A 46 8.00 -0.69 7.43
N GLU A 47 8.38 -1.97 7.36
CA GLU A 47 9.73 -2.43 7.67
C GLU A 47 10.77 -1.84 6.70
N ALA A 48 10.44 -1.79 5.41
CA ALA A 48 11.28 -1.13 4.41
C ALA A 48 11.44 0.38 4.67
N LEU A 49 10.38 1.06 5.13
CA LEU A 49 10.47 2.47 5.52
C LEU A 49 11.30 2.66 6.79
N LYS A 50 11.19 1.76 7.78
CA LYS A 50 12.02 1.79 8.99
C LYS A 50 13.50 1.63 8.65
N GLN A 51 13.85 0.63 7.82
CA GLN A 51 15.22 0.44 7.35
C GLN A 51 15.76 1.68 6.64
N LYS A 52 14.96 2.29 5.74
CA LYS A 52 15.35 3.54 5.08
C LYS A 52 15.54 4.69 6.05
N ALA A 53 14.77 4.76 7.14
CA ALA A 53 14.95 5.78 8.16
C ALA A 53 16.26 5.60 8.91
N ASP A 54 16.58 4.37 9.31
CA ASP A 54 17.85 4.04 9.97
C ASP A 54 19.05 4.34 9.06
N ASP A 55 18.98 3.95 7.78
CA ASP A 55 20.04 4.22 6.80
C ASP A 55 20.30 5.73 6.59
N ILE A 56 19.28 6.59 6.78
CA ILE A 56 19.44 8.05 6.67
C ILE A 56 20.15 8.62 7.89
N GLU A 57 19.93 8.06 9.09
CA GLU A 57 20.62 8.50 10.31
C GLU A 57 22.13 8.26 10.21
N ASP A 58 22.54 7.17 9.55
CA ASP A 58 23.96 6.84 9.32
C ASP A 58 24.63 7.69 8.21
N MET A 59 23.84 8.29 7.31
CA MET A 59 24.33 9.09 6.18
C MET A 59 24.60 10.56 6.59
N ALA A 60 25.74 10.85 7.22
CA ALA A 60 26.04 12.20 7.72
C ALA A 60 26.67 13.20 6.69
N SER A 61 27.11 12.74 5.52
CA SER A 61 27.98 13.53 4.62
C SER A 61 27.26 14.42 3.61
N ASN A 62 26.03 14.10 3.20
CA ASN A 62 25.35 14.75 2.08
C ASN A 62 23.95 15.23 2.47
N LYS A 63 23.87 16.42 3.07
CA LYS A 63 22.62 17.05 3.53
C LYS A 63 21.51 17.09 2.46
N ALA A 64 21.86 17.28 1.18
CA ALA A 64 20.91 17.26 0.08
C ALA A 64 20.35 15.85 -0.19
N ALA A 65 21.19 14.81 -0.12
CA ALA A 65 20.77 13.42 -0.26
C ALA A 65 19.89 12.97 0.92
N CYS A 66 20.25 13.34 2.16
CA CYS A 66 19.42 13.08 3.34
C CYS A 66 18.05 13.78 3.23
N ALA A 67 18.01 15.02 2.72
CA ALA A 67 16.76 15.74 2.52
C ALA A 67 15.86 15.07 1.45
N ALA A 68 16.46 14.54 0.38
CA ALA A 68 15.74 13.79 -0.64
C ALA A 68 15.17 12.47 -0.07
N LEU A 69 15.98 11.70 0.66
CA LEU A 69 15.53 10.46 1.29
C LEU A 69 14.45 10.68 2.36
N HIS A 70 14.54 11.75 3.16
CA HIS A 70 13.44 12.14 4.06
C HIS A 70 12.17 12.56 3.31
N ALA A 71 12.29 13.18 2.12
CA ALA A 71 11.12 13.47 1.31
C ALA A 71 10.47 12.20 0.75
N GLU A 72 11.26 11.18 0.41
CA GLU A 72 10.76 9.86 0.02
C GLU A 72 10.06 9.14 1.17
N LEU A 73 10.64 9.16 2.39
CA LEU A 73 10.00 8.63 3.61
C LEU A 73 8.60 9.24 3.81
N ARG A 74 8.48 10.56 3.68
CA ARG A 74 7.17 11.25 3.78
C ARG A 74 6.19 10.79 2.71
N ARG A 75 6.65 10.62 1.46
CA ARG A 75 5.80 10.14 0.36
C ARG A 75 5.31 8.72 0.65
N GLY A 76 6.20 7.83 1.07
CA GLY A 76 5.87 6.45 1.45
C GLY A 76 4.88 6.39 2.61
N LYS A 77 5.16 7.13 3.69
CA LYS A 77 4.27 7.24 4.86
C LYS A 77 2.89 7.77 4.50
N ASN A 78 2.82 8.84 3.71
CA ASN A 78 1.54 9.39 3.26
C ASN A 78 0.79 8.42 2.36
N SER A 79 1.48 7.69 1.47
CA SER A 79 0.86 6.65 0.64
C SER A 79 0.22 5.54 1.49
N LEU A 80 0.95 5.01 2.48
CA LEU A 80 0.43 3.99 3.39
C LEU A 80 -0.79 4.50 4.18
N LEU A 81 -0.71 5.69 4.76
CA LEU A 81 -1.80 6.25 5.58
C LEU A 81 -3.04 6.64 4.77
N THR A 82 -2.88 7.14 3.54
CA THR A 82 -3.99 7.72 2.77
C THR A 82 -4.61 6.75 1.76
N VAL A 83 -3.85 5.76 1.30
CA VAL A 83 -4.31 4.81 0.26
C VAL A 83 -4.49 3.41 0.87
N GLU A 84 -3.43 2.84 1.43
CA GLU A 84 -3.40 1.42 1.81
C GLU A 84 -4.16 1.13 3.11
N ILE A 85 -4.03 1.98 4.14
CA ILE A 85 -4.78 1.84 5.40
C ILE A 85 -6.30 1.95 5.18
N PRO A 86 -6.85 2.91 4.40
CA PRO A 86 -8.28 2.93 4.10
C PRO A 86 -8.75 1.72 3.27
N ARG A 87 -7.90 1.16 2.41
CA ARG A 87 -8.19 -0.10 1.72
C ARG A 87 -8.26 -1.28 2.71
N LEU A 88 -7.32 -1.35 3.64
CA LEU A 88 -7.29 -2.35 4.71
C LEU A 88 -8.51 -2.22 5.65
N ASP A 89 -8.92 -0.99 5.98
CA ASP A 89 -10.09 -0.73 6.81
C ASP A 89 -11.41 -1.13 6.11
N LYS A 90 -11.53 -0.88 4.81
CA LYS A 90 -12.67 -1.38 4.01
C LYS A 90 -12.72 -2.91 4.00
N LEU A 91 -11.57 -3.60 3.96
CA LEU A 91 -11.50 -5.07 4.02
C LEU A 91 -11.76 -5.61 5.43
N GLY A 92 -11.29 -4.91 6.46
CA GLY A 92 -11.48 -5.26 7.87
C GLY A 92 -12.91 -5.05 8.36
N SER A 93 -13.59 -4.02 7.85
CA SER A 93 -14.98 -3.69 8.20
C SER A 93 -16.03 -4.55 7.48
N LYS A 94 -15.64 -5.23 6.37
CA LYS A 94 -16.53 -6.17 5.67
C LYS A 94 -16.73 -7.43 6.51
N ARG A 95 -17.96 -7.60 7.02
CA ARG A 95 -18.35 -8.81 7.75
C ARG A 95 -18.50 -10.00 6.79
N ILE A 96 -17.52 -10.89 6.75
CA ILE A 96 -17.57 -12.12 5.96
C ILE A 96 -18.44 -13.17 6.69
N LYS A 97 -19.21 -13.97 5.93
CA LYS A 97 -20.09 -15.02 6.47
C LYS A 97 -19.27 -16.08 7.21
N GLY A 98 -19.43 -16.16 8.53
CA GLY A 98 -18.66 -17.06 9.42
C GLY A 98 -17.68 -16.35 10.37
N MET A 99 -17.51 -15.03 10.25
CA MET A 99 -16.60 -14.27 11.10
C MET A 99 -17.24 -13.90 12.45
N THR A 100 -16.56 -14.22 13.55
CA THR A 100 -16.98 -13.86 14.91
C THR A 100 -16.78 -12.37 15.18
N ARG A 101 -17.57 -11.81 16.11
CA ARG A 101 -17.46 -10.39 16.50
C ARG A 101 -16.07 -10.04 17.03
N GLU A 102 -15.43 -10.96 17.73
CA GLU A 102 -14.06 -10.82 18.25
C GLU A 102 -13.01 -10.73 17.15
N ALA A 103 -13.12 -11.55 16.09
CA ALA A 103 -12.18 -11.50 14.98
C ALA A 103 -12.21 -10.15 14.25
N LEU A 104 -13.39 -9.52 14.16
CA LEU A 104 -13.54 -8.21 13.51
C LEU A 104 -12.95 -7.07 14.36
N LEU A 105 -13.09 -7.17 15.69
CA LEU A 105 -12.42 -6.27 16.63
C LEU A 105 -10.90 -6.44 16.56
N SER A 106 -10.41 -7.68 16.51
CA SER A 106 -8.97 -7.97 16.36
C SER A 106 -8.39 -7.33 15.09
N ARG A 107 -9.10 -7.40 13.94
CA ARG A 107 -8.67 -6.71 12.71
C ARG A 107 -8.65 -5.20 12.85
N GLN A 108 -9.65 -4.59 13.52
CA GLN A 108 -9.62 -3.15 13.79
C GLN A 108 -8.48 -2.76 14.73
N THR A 109 -8.17 -3.57 15.74
CA THR A 109 -7.01 -3.34 16.61
C THR A 109 -5.71 -3.39 15.83
N GLN A 110 -5.55 -4.38 14.93
CA GLN A 110 -4.39 -4.48 14.04
C GLN A 110 -4.24 -3.26 13.13
N ILE A 111 -5.34 -2.74 12.56
CA ILE A 111 -5.30 -1.51 11.76
C ILE A 111 -4.83 -0.31 12.60
N LYS A 112 -5.31 -0.19 13.85
CA LYS A 112 -4.90 0.90 14.76
C LYS A 112 -3.41 0.80 15.11
N GLU A 113 -2.94 -0.40 15.41
CA GLU A 113 -1.52 -0.69 15.69
C GLU A 113 -0.65 -0.30 14.48
N LEU A 114 -1.03 -0.71 13.26
CA LEU A 114 -0.32 -0.32 12.04
C LEU A 114 -0.29 1.20 11.83
N ILE A 115 -1.37 1.92 12.13
CA ILE A 115 -1.40 3.39 12.04
C ILE A 115 -0.43 4.02 13.04
N GLU A 116 -0.34 3.48 14.25
CA GLU A 116 0.59 3.94 15.28
C GLU A 116 2.05 3.67 14.88
N ASP A 117 2.32 2.48 14.37
CA ASP A 117 3.63 2.09 13.83
C ASP A 117 4.08 2.97 12.67
N ILE A 118 3.18 3.29 11.73
CA ILE A 118 3.51 4.20 10.63
C ILE A 118 3.82 5.60 11.18
N LYS A 119 3.08 6.07 12.19
CA LYS A 119 3.27 7.40 12.79
C LYS A 119 4.59 7.52 13.55
N SER A 120 5.07 6.45 14.18
CA SER A 120 6.30 6.45 14.97
C SER A 120 7.58 6.51 14.14
N ILE A 121 7.52 6.25 12.83
CA ILE A 121 8.68 6.36 11.92
C ILE A 121 9.16 7.83 11.85
N PRO A 122 10.47 8.09 12.06
CA PRO A 122 11.05 9.43 12.02
C PRO A 122 11.30 9.93 10.59
N ASP A 123 10.40 10.76 10.04
CA ASP A 123 10.53 11.26 8.66
C ASP A 123 11.29 12.60 8.53
N GLY A 124 12.08 12.95 9.55
CA GLY A 124 12.87 14.19 9.59
C GLY A 124 12.05 15.48 9.78
N ILE A 125 10.72 15.42 9.84
CA ILE A 125 9.88 16.50 10.36
C ILE A 125 9.73 16.30 11.87
N GLY A 126 10.80 16.61 12.59
CA GLY A 126 10.65 16.87 14.01
C GLY A 126 9.65 18.01 14.19
N THR A 127 8.78 17.88 15.19
CA THR A 127 7.94 18.94 15.78
C THR A 127 8.72 20.19 16.25
N ASN A 128 10.02 20.26 15.94
CA ASN A 128 10.94 21.37 16.06
C ASN A 128 11.12 22.16 14.76
N MET A 129 10.06 22.33 13.95
CA MET A 129 9.85 23.68 13.45
C MET A 129 9.65 24.53 14.70
N LYS A 130 10.73 25.13 15.22
CA LYS A 130 10.60 26.36 16.00
C LYS A 130 9.62 27.17 15.19
N LYS A 131 8.38 27.26 15.66
CA LYS A 131 7.44 28.23 15.15
C LYS A 131 8.25 29.51 15.19
N PHE A 132 8.63 30.02 14.03
CA PHE A 132 9.16 31.36 13.96
C PHE A 132 7.94 32.21 14.32
N SER A 133 7.70 32.35 15.62
CA SER A 133 6.69 33.24 16.12
C SER A 133 7.20 34.60 15.69
N MET A 134 6.40 35.24 14.84
CA MET A 134 6.50 36.64 14.48
C MET A 134 6.17 37.48 15.73
N GLN A 135 6.92 37.25 16.79
CA GLN A 135 6.80 37.90 18.10
C GLN A 135 8.17 37.98 18.78
N GLN A 136 9.17 37.24 18.28
CA GLN A 136 10.58 37.43 18.67
C GLN A 136 11.33 38.43 17.77
N SER A 137 10.62 39.18 16.93
CA SER A 137 11.15 40.33 16.18
C SER A 137 10.95 41.67 16.92
N GLN A 138 10.27 41.70 18.07
CA GLN A 138 10.00 42.96 18.79
C GLN A 138 10.96 43.23 19.95
N ALA A 139 11.54 42.19 20.57
CA ALA A 139 12.53 42.33 21.65
C ALA A 139 13.96 42.58 21.15
N ALA A 140 14.25 42.26 19.88
CA ALA A 140 15.53 42.58 19.25
C ALA A 140 15.59 44.03 18.71
N LEU A 141 14.45 44.74 18.69
CA LEU A 141 14.37 46.14 18.23
C LEU A 141 14.47 47.16 19.36
N SER A 142 14.29 46.76 20.63
CA SER A 142 14.34 47.69 21.78
C SER A 142 15.75 48.06 22.23
N SER A 143 16.78 47.44 21.67
CA SER A 143 18.20 47.68 22.03
C SER A 143 19.02 48.29 20.90
N LEU A 144 18.39 48.59 19.75
CA LEU A 144 19.00 49.36 18.69
C LEU A 144 18.45 50.78 18.81
N GLU A 145 19.32 51.71 19.20
CA GLU A 145 19.07 53.14 19.15
C GLU A 145 18.74 53.49 17.69
N LEU A 146 17.44 53.64 17.40
CA LEU A 146 16.93 54.00 16.08
C LEU A 146 17.39 55.43 15.77
N THR A 147 18.51 55.57 15.08
CA THR A 147 18.78 56.77 14.29
C THR A 147 17.62 56.93 13.32
N HIS A 148 16.83 57.97 13.54
CA HIS A 148 15.65 58.33 12.75
C HIS A 148 16.03 58.51 11.28
N ILE A 149 15.81 57.48 10.45
CA ILE A 149 15.94 57.59 9.00
C ILE A 149 14.63 58.19 8.48
N SER A 150 14.64 59.51 8.26
CA SER A 150 13.54 60.24 7.66
C SER A 150 13.39 59.81 6.20
N LEU A 151 12.27 59.14 5.90
CA LEU A 151 11.92 58.65 4.55
C LEU A 151 11.29 59.77 3.69
N ASP A 152 11.88 60.97 3.70
CA ASP A 152 11.40 62.12 2.90
C ASP A 152 12.40 62.53 1.79
N ASP A 153 13.59 61.92 1.77
CA ASP A 153 14.69 62.34 0.88
C ASP A 153 14.78 61.52 -0.42
N PHE A 154 13.73 60.77 -0.78
CA PHE A 154 13.72 59.92 -1.99
C PHE A 154 13.26 60.63 -3.26
N THR A 155 13.01 61.94 -3.22
CA THR A 155 12.43 62.67 -4.37
C THR A 155 13.36 63.67 -5.06
N ASP A 156 14.59 63.89 -4.59
CA ASP A 156 15.55 64.74 -5.32
C ASP A 156 16.81 63.96 -5.73
N GLY A 157 17.02 63.88 -7.05
CA GLY A 157 17.97 63.01 -7.72
C GLY A 157 19.43 63.42 -7.55
N LYS A 158 19.97 63.37 -6.32
CA LYS A 158 21.40 63.57 -6.03
C LYS A 158 21.94 62.51 -5.09
N TYR A 159 21.97 61.26 -5.55
CA TYR A 159 22.93 60.30 -5.02
C TYR A 159 24.29 60.55 -5.69
N GLU A 160 25.01 61.54 -5.16
CA GLU A 160 26.40 61.77 -5.48
C GLU A 160 27.22 60.58 -4.95
N GLY A 161 27.94 59.93 -5.86
CA GLY A 161 28.65 58.68 -5.62
C GLY A 161 29.65 58.80 -4.49
N LYS A 162 29.28 58.34 -3.29
CA LYS A 162 30.25 57.85 -2.31
C LYS A 162 30.75 56.51 -2.83
N SER A 163 31.80 56.62 -3.63
CA SER A 163 32.62 55.51 -4.10
C SER A 163 32.91 54.59 -2.91
N TYR A 164 32.39 53.38 -2.94
CA TYR A 164 32.88 52.31 -2.08
C TYR A 164 34.40 52.26 -2.29
N GLU A 165 35.19 52.57 -1.28
CA GLU A 165 36.63 52.38 -1.37
C GLU A 165 36.89 50.90 -1.63
N GLN A 166 37.27 50.63 -2.88
CA GLN A 166 37.62 49.31 -3.38
C GLN A 166 38.98 48.93 -2.79
N THR A 167 38.97 48.53 -1.52
CA THR A 167 40.13 47.88 -0.91
C THR A 167 40.36 46.54 -1.60
N ASP A 168 41.62 46.12 -1.75
CA ASP A 168 41.95 44.84 -2.41
C ASP A 168 41.27 43.63 -1.73
N GLN A 169 40.99 43.73 -0.43
CA GLN A 169 40.23 42.73 0.33
C GLN A 169 38.75 42.66 -0.10
N SER A 170 38.14 43.78 -0.49
CA SER A 170 36.77 43.82 -1.00
C SER A 170 36.63 43.19 -2.39
N ARG A 171 37.69 43.25 -3.21
CA ARG A 171 37.73 42.60 -4.52
C ARG A 171 37.76 41.07 -4.39
N ALA A 172 38.62 40.56 -3.51
CA ALA A 172 38.72 39.12 -3.24
C ALA A 172 37.39 38.55 -2.72
N PHE A 173 36.70 39.26 -1.81
CA PHE A 173 35.39 38.83 -1.32
C PHE A 173 34.30 38.86 -2.40
N ARG A 174 34.35 39.83 -3.33
CA ARG A 174 33.40 39.92 -4.43
C ARG A 174 33.60 38.79 -5.45
N GLU A 175 34.85 38.46 -5.78
CA GLU A 175 35.17 37.33 -6.65
C GLU A 175 34.75 35.99 -6.00
N GLU A 176 35.00 35.81 -4.70
CA GLU A 176 34.53 34.61 -3.98
C GLU A 176 33.00 34.54 -3.93
N TYR A 177 32.33 35.67 -3.70
CA TYR A 177 30.87 35.75 -3.71
C TYR A 177 30.30 35.42 -5.09
N GLU A 178 30.88 35.95 -6.17
CA GLU A 178 30.45 35.66 -7.54
C GLU A 178 30.66 34.19 -7.90
N LEU A 179 31.79 33.59 -7.51
CA LEU A 179 32.04 32.15 -7.69
C LEU A 179 31.02 31.31 -6.92
N ARG A 180 30.70 31.69 -5.68
CA ARG A 180 29.73 30.97 -4.83
C ARG A 180 28.31 31.13 -5.34
N LYS A 181 27.99 32.29 -5.92
CA LYS A 181 26.71 32.56 -6.57
C LYS A 181 26.57 31.71 -7.84
N ALA A 182 27.57 31.73 -8.72
CA ALA A 182 27.59 30.89 -9.91
C ALA A 182 27.46 29.39 -9.58
N LYS A 183 28.11 28.92 -8.50
CA LYS A 183 27.97 27.52 -8.05
C LYS A 183 26.55 27.19 -7.57
N GLN A 184 25.88 28.12 -6.89
CA GLN A 184 24.49 27.95 -6.45
C GLN A 184 23.52 27.97 -7.63
N ASP A 185 23.70 28.86 -8.60
CA ASP A 185 22.87 28.90 -9.81
C ASP A 185 22.96 27.58 -10.59
N ASN A 186 24.17 27.01 -10.73
CA ASN A 186 24.35 25.69 -11.33
C ASN A 186 23.65 24.55 -10.55
N GLN A 187 23.56 24.65 -9.22
CA GLN A 187 22.84 23.66 -8.41
C GLN A 187 21.32 23.82 -8.55
N LEU A 188 20.82 25.05 -8.68
CA LEU A 188 19.42 25.33 -8.93
C LEU A 188 18.98 24.80 -10.29
N ASP A 189 19.81 24.92 -11.33
CA ASP A 189 19.54 24.35 -12.66
C ASP A 189 19.37 22.81 -12.65
N VAL A 190 20.11 22.10 -11.79
CA VAL A 190 19.97 20.64 -11.64
C VAL A 190 18.68 20.30 -10.93
N ILE A 191 18.30 21.10 -9.92
CA ILE A 191 17.04 20.93 -9.20
C ILE A 191 15.84 21.25 -10.11
N GLU A 192 15.92 22.30 -10.92
CA GLU A 192 14.89 22.66 -11.88
C GLU A 192 14.66 21.54 -12.90
N ARG A 193 15.73 20.97 -13.45
CA ARG A 193 15.65 19.81 -14.35
C ARG A 193 15.05 18.59 -13.67
N GLY A 194 15.51 18.25 -12.46
CA GLY A 194 14.94 17.12 -11.71
C GLY A 194 13.47 17.33 -11.34
N LEU A 195 13.05 18.57 -11.05
CA LEU A 195 11.66 18.91 -10.76
C LEU A 195 10.79 18.81 -12.02
N SER A 196 11.30 19.28 -13.18
CA SER A 196 10.62 19.17 -14.45
C SER A 196 10.42 17.72 -14.89
N GLU A 197 11.42 16.86 -14.66
CA GLU A 197 11.32 15.41 -14.90
C GLU A 197 10.31 14.73 -13.95
N LEU A 198 10.32 15.09 -12.66
CA LEU A 198 9.31 14.61 -11.72
C LEU A 198 7.91 15.10 -12.09
N GLN A 199 7.78 16.32 -12.63
CA GLN A 199 6.52 16.87 -13.11
C GLN A 199 6.01 16.10 -14.33
N SER A 200 6.87 15.75 -15.29
CA SER A 200 6.47 14.95 -16.45
C SER A 200 6.02 13.55 -16.02
N ILE A 201 6.77 12.90 -15.12
CA ILE A 201 6.39 11.58 -14.56
C ILE A 201 5.05 11.67 -13.81
N GLY A 202 4.84 12.73 -13.03
CA GLY A 202 3.58 12.94 -12.32
C GLY A 202 2.38 13.10 -13.26
N ASN A 203 2.57 13.83 -14.36
CA ASN A 203 1.56 13.99 -15.40
C ASN A 203 1.30 12.67 -16.15
N ASP A 204 2.36 11.92 -16.47
CA ASP A 204 2.25 10.61 -17.13
C ASP A 204 1.49 9.61 -16.25
N ILE A 205 1.81 9.56 -14.95
CA ILE A 205 1.10 8.73 -13.96
C ILE A 205 -0.37 9.18 -13.84
N SER A 206 -0.65 10.47 -13.80
CA SER A 206 -2.02 10.99 -13.74
C SER A 206 -2.81 10.59 -14.98
N SER A 207 -2.20 10.69 -16.17
CA SER A 207 -2.84 10.32 -17.43
C SER A 207 -3.08 8.82 -17.56
N GLU A 208 -2.16 7.99 -17.06
CA GLU A 208 -2.29 6.53 -17.05
C GLU A 208 -3.29 6.06 -15.97
N LEU A 209 -3.39 6.76 -14.83
CA LEU A 209 -4.44 6.56 -13.82
C LEU A 209 -5.83 6.83 -14.40
N ASP A 210 -6.00 7.96 -15.11
CA ASP A 210 -7.24 8.32 -15.80
C ASP A 210 -7.57 7.30 -16.91
N ARG A 211 -6.54 6.78 -17.60
CA ARG A 211 -6.68 5.74 -18.64
C ARG A 211 -7.01 4.36 -18.09
N GLN A 212 -6.69 4.06 -16.83
CA GLN A 212 -7.03 2.81 -16.14
C GLN A 212 -8.43 2.83 -15.48
N GLN A 213 -9.14 3.96 -15.49
CA GLN A 213 -10.48 4.07 -14.92
C GLN A 213 -11.53 3.11 -15.53
N PRO A 214 -11.53 2.79 -16.85
CA PRO A 214 -12.44 1.78 -17.40
C PRO A 214 -12.03 0.32 -17.14
N LEU A 215 -10.78 0.01 -16.73
CA LEU A 215 -10.35 -1.37 -16.43
C LEU A 215 -10.81 -1.85 -15.05
N ILE A 216 -11.04 -0.94 -14.09
CA ILE A 216 -11.51 -1.29 -12.74
C ILE A 216 -12.95 -1.84 -12.78
N GLN A 217 -13.81 -1.30 -13.65
CA GLN A 217 -15.18 -1.78 -13.83
C GLN A 217 -15.23 -3.17 -14.48
N GLU A 218 -14.28 -3.48 -15.37
CA GLU A 218 -14.17 -4.81 -15.97
C GLU A 218 -13.66 -5.86 -14.96
N MET A 219 -12.79 -5.47 -14.01
CA MET A 219 -12.38 -6.36 -12.92
C MET A 219 -13.51 -6.63 -11.92
N GLU A 220 -14.28 -5.62 -11.54
CA GLU A 220 -15.42 -5.79 -10.61
C GLU A 220 -16.49 -6.73 -11.21
N THR A 221 -16.79 -6.57 -12.50
CA THR A 221 -17.72 -7.45 -13.22
C THR A 221 -17.19 -8.87 -13.40
N LYS A 222 -15.90 -9.07 -13.69
CA LYS A 222 -15.28 -10.41 -13.80
C LYS A 222 -15.21 -11.13 -12.45
N VAL A 223 -14.95 -10.41 -11.35
CA VAL A 223 -14.94 -10.97 -10.00
C VAL A 223 -16.34 -11.39 -9.57
N ASP A 224 -17.37 -10.58 -9.84
CA ASP A 224 -18.76 -10.92 -9.52
C ASP A 224 -19.29 -12.09 -10.35
N ALA A 225 -18.97 -12.16 -11.65
CA ALA A 225 -19.33 -13.29 -12.51
C ALA A 225 -18.67 -14.61 -12.05
N SER A 226 -17.40 -14.56 -11.63
CA SER A 226 -16.69 -15.72 -11.11
C SER A 226 -17.26 -16.19 -9.77
N ARG A 227 -17.61 -15.24 -8.88
CA ARG A 227 -18.26 -15.51 -7.58
C ARG A 227 -19.64 -16.13 -7.74
N GLN A 228 -20.43 -15.66 -8.71
CA GLN A 228 -21.75 -16.21 -9.02
C GLN A 228 -21.65 -17.66 -9.51
N THR A 229 -20.66 -17.96 -10.35
CA THR A 229 -20.40 -19.32 -10.85
C THR A 229 -20.06 -20.30 -9.71
N VAL A 230 -19.17 -19.92 -8.80
CA VAL A 230 -18.82 -20.74 -7.62
C VAL A 230 -20.01 -20.96 -6.68
N SER A 231 -20.86 -19.95 -6.48
CA SER A 231 -22.06 -20.10 -5.64
C SER A 231 -23.09 -21.06 -6.27
N SER A 232 -23.28 -20.99 -7.59
CA SER A 232 -24.25 -21.81 -8.32
C SER A 232 -23.86 -23.29 -8.35
N GLN A 233 -22.56 -23.60 -8.46
CA GLN A 233 -22.05 -24.97 -8.42
C GLN A 233 -22.20 -25.60 -7.03
N ASN A 234 -21.97 -24.82 -5.96
CA ASN A 234 -22.19 -25.29 -4.59
C ASN A 234 -23.68 -25.56 -4.29
N VAL A 235 -24.60 -24.76 -4.84
CA VAL A 235 -26.04 -25.01 -4.74
C VAL A 235 -26.44 -26.28 -5.49
N ARG A 236 -25.98 -26.45 -6.74
CA ARG A 236 -26.23 -27.68 -7.52
C ARG A 236 -25.68 -28.92 -6.84
N MET A 237 -24.50 -28.83 -6.22
CA MET A 237 -23.91 -29.97 -5.50
C MET A 237 -24.73 -30.34 -4.26
N LYS A 238 -25.25 -29.35 -3.51
CA LYS A 238 -26.18 -29.61 -2.39
C LYS A 238 -27.49 -30.23 -2.87
N GLU A 239 -28.02 -29.76 -3.99
CA GLU A 239 -29.27 -30.26 -4.58
C GLU A 239 -29.14 -31.70 -5.11
N VAL A 240 -28.00 -32.05 -5.72
CA VAL A 240 -27.68 -33.44 -6.10
C VAL A 240 -27.54 -34.31 -4.85
N LEU A 241 -26.90 -33.82 -3.79
CA LEU A 241 -26.66 -34.58 -2.56
C LEU A 241 -27.97 -34.83 -1.77
N THR A 242 -28.90 -33.86 -1.74
CA THR A 242 -30.25 -34.07 -1.19
C THR A 242 -31.08 -35.02 -2.05
N LYS A 243 -30.96 -34.96 -3.39
CA LYS A 243 -31.65 -35.86 -4.31
C LYS A 243 -31.17 -37.31 -4.15
N ILE A 244 -29.87 -37.55 -3.96
CA ILE A 244 -29.31 -38.88 -3.66
C ILE A 244 -29.79 -39.40 -2.29
N ARG A 245 -29.85 -38.52 -1.27
CA ARG A 245 -30.38 -38.91 0.05
C ARG A 245 -31.87 -39.26 -0.02
N SER A 246 -32.64 -38.53 -0.82
CA SER A 246 -34.08 -38.79 -1.05
C SER A 246 -34.32 -40.07 -1.84
N SER A 247 -33.54 -40.35 -2.90
CA SER A 247 -33.69 -41.56 -3.71
C SER A 247 -33.38 -42.84 -2.92
N ARG A 248 -32.42 -42.79 -1.99
CA ARG A 248 -32.10 -43.93 -1.11
C ARG A 248 -33.26 -44.27 -0.17
N ASN A 249 -33.93 -43.25 0.37
CA ASN A 249 -35.10 -43.45 1.23
C ASN A 249 -36.28 -44.01 0.43
N PHE A 250 -36.52 -43.49 -0.78
CA PHE A 250 -37.56 -44.00 -1.68
C PHE A 250 -37.36 -45.48 -2.05
N CYS A 251 -36.12 -45.89 -2.34
CA CYS A 251 -35.79 -47.29 -2.63
C CYS A 251 -36.01 -48.21 -1.42
N MET A 252 -35.67 -47.76 -0.21
CA MET A 252 -35.91 -48.53 1.02
C MET A 252 -37.41 -48.73 1.28
N ASP A 253 -38.23 -47.69 1.09
CA ASP A 253 -39.67 -47.77 1.27
C ASP A 253 -40.33 -48.75 0.29
N MET A 254 -39.90 -48.75 -0.99
CA MET A 254 -40.41 -49.69 -1.99
C MET A 254 -40.13 -51.16 -1.62
N VAL A 255 -38.93 -51.47 -1.11
CA VAL A 255 -38.58 -52.82 -0.66
C VAL A 255 -39.39 -53.21 0.57
N LEU A 256 -39.57 -52.30 1.52
CA LEU A 256 -40.37 -52.54 2.74
C LEU A 256 -41.83 -52.86 2.40
N MET A 257 -42.43 -52.14 1.46
CA MET A 257 -43.80 -52.39 0.99
C MET A 257 -43.94 -53.75 0.28
N SER A 258 -42.91 -54.17 -0.45
CA SER A 258 -42.87 -55.48 -1.11
C SER A 258 -42.89 -56.64 -0.10
N ILE A 259 -42.16 -56.49 1.01
CA ILE A 259 -42.11 -57.48 2.09
C ILE A 259 -43.44 -57.53 2.84
N LEU A 260 -44.03 -56.38 3.18
CA LEU A 260 -45.34 -56.28 3.83
C LEU A 260 -46.45 -56.96 3.01
N LEU A 261 -46.45 -56.76 1.69
CA LEU A 261 -47.37 -57.44 0.77
C LEU A 261 -47.17 -58.96 0.78
N GLY A 262 -45.91 -59.42 0.76
CA GLY A 262 -45.59 -60.85 0.83
C GLY A 262 -46.10 -61.50 2.13
N VAL A 263 -45.88 -60.84 3.27
CA VAL A 263 -46.37 -61.32 4.58
C VAL A 263 -47.91 -61.29 4.63
N GLY A 264 -48.54 -60.25 4.11
CA GLY A 264 -50.00 -60.15 4.02
C GLY A 264 -50.62 -61.26 3.16
N ALA A 265 -50.03 -61.55 2.00
CA ALA A 265 -50.47 -62.63 1.13
C ALA A 265 -50.29 -64.01 1.78
N TYR A 266 -49.18 -64.22 2.50
CA TYR A 266 -48.92 -65.45 3.26
C TYR A 266 -49.96 -65.67 4.36
N ILE A 267 -50.27 -64.63 5.14
CA ILE A 267 -51.32 -64.69 6.17
C ILE A 267 -52.68 -64.95 5.52
N TYR A 268 -53.01 -64.29 4.41
CA TYR A 268 -54.26 -64.53 3.68
C TYR A 268 -54.38 -65.98 3.19
N SER A 269 -53.29 -66.59 2.70
CA SER A 269 -53.30 -68.01 2.29
C SER A 269 -53.34 -69.01 3.45
N MET A 270 -53.01 -68.58 4.68
CA MET A 270 -53.08 -69.41 5.87
C MET A 270 -54.45 -69.32 6.56
N VAL A 271 -55.13 -68.18 6.44
CA VAL A 271 -56.45 -67.93 7.04
C VAL A 271 -57.61 -68.38 6.14
N LYS A 272 -57.37 -68.47 4.83
CA LYS A 272 -58.31 -69.04 3.85
C LYS A 272 -58.03 -70.51 3.61
#